data_AF-A0A2V7FC14-F1
#
_entry.id   AF-A0A2V7FC14-F1
#
_cell.length_a   1.000
_cell.length_b   1.000
_cell.length_c   1.000
_cell.angle_alpha   90.00
_cell.angle_beta   90.00
_cell.angle_gamma   90.00
#
_symmetry.space_group_name_H-M   'P 1'
#
loop_
_entity.id
_entity.type
_entity.pdbx_description
1 polymer ?
#
loop_
_entity_poly.entity_id
_entity_poly.type
_entity_poly.pdbx_seq_one_letter_code
_entity_poly.pdbx_strand_id
1 'polypeptide(L)' 'MQVVAFSTPMNPHWRWRIVNYAGEVVEESNETFPTIASAVAQGTKRLVQMNVVDRSEPVRGYRSTTHLRGR' A
#
# COMPACT_ATOMS: atom_id res chain seq x y z
N MET A 1 8.42 1.52 3.09
CA MET A 1 7.48 1.49 1.96
C MET A 1 7.48 0.13 1.30
N GLN A 2 6.35 -0.29 0.74
CA GLN A 2 6.17 -1.59 0.08
C GLN A 2 5.33 -1.44 -1.18
N VAL A 3 5.63 -2.24 -2.21
CA VAL A 3 4.80 -2.40 -3.40
C VAL A 3 3.84 -3.57 -3.19
N VAL A 4 2.56 -3.34 -3.41
CA VAL A 4 1.51 -4.35 -3.31
C VAL A 4 0.78 -4.41 -4.64
N ALA A 5 0.76 -5.58 -5.27
CA ALA A 5 -0.08 -5.84 -6.43
C ALA A 5 -1.46 -6.34 -6.01
N PHE A 6 -2.50 -5.87 -6.69
CA PHE A 6 -3.88 -6.24 -6.42
C PHE A 6 -4.68 -6.32 -7.72
N SER A 7 -5.75 -7.10 -7.72
CA SER A 7 -6.78 -7.15 -8.75
C SER A 7 -8.15 -7.24 -8.08
N THR A 8 -9.21 -6.86 -8.78
CA THR A 8 -10.57 -6.92 -8.23
C THR A 8 -11.45 -7.83 -9.09
N PRO A 9 -12.52 -8.44 -8.54
CA PRO A 9 -13.41 -9.28 -9.34
C PRO A 9 -14.03 -8.55 -10.54
N MET A 10 -14.29 -7.24 -10.43
CA MET A 10 -14.84 -6.43 -11.53
C MET A 10 -13.80 -6.06 -12.60
N ASN A 11 -12.52 -6.03 -12.23
CA ASN A 11 -11.42 -5.78 -13.15
C ASN A 11 -10.27 -6.74 -12.83
N PRO A 12 -10.20 -7.90 -13.51
CA PRO A 12 -9.25 -8.96 -13.19
C PRO A 12 -7.81 -8.62 -13.57
N HIS A 13 -7.57 -7.44 -14.18
CA HIS A 13 -6.21 -6.99 -14.46
C HIS A 13 -5.52 -6.53 -13.17
N TRP A 14 -4.21 -6.74 -13.13
CA TRP A 14 -3.38 -6.38 -11.99
C TRP A 14 -3.06 -4.89 -12.00
N ARG A 15 -3.10 -4.27 -10.84
CA ARG A 15 -2.58 -2.93 -10.57
C ARG A 15 -1.61 -3.04 -9.41
N TRP A 16 -0.76 -2.04 -9.22
CA TRP A 16 0.08 -1.95 -8.04
C TRP A 16 -0.21 -0.66 -7.28
N ARG A 17 0.06 -0.70 -5.98
CA ARG A 17 0.08 0.46 -5.11
C ARG A 17 1.32 0.44 -4.24
N ILE A 18 1.89 1.61 -3.97
CA ILE A 18 2.97 1.81 -3.02
C ILE A 18 2.33 2.25 -1.71
N VAL A 19 2.66 1.54 -0.63
CA VAL A 19 2.13 1.80 0.70
C VAL A 19 3.29 2.17 1.61
N ASN A 20 3.12 3.22 2.43
CA ASN A 20 4.09 3.60 3.45
C ASN A 20 3.96 2.70 4.70
N TYR A 21 4.87 2.84 5.66
CA TYR A 21 4.82 2.07 6.90
C TYR A 21 3.63 2.44 7.81
N ALA A 22 2.99 3.59 7.58
CA ALA A 22 1.76 3.97 8.26
C ALA A 22 0.50 3.30 7.65
N GLY A 23 0.64 2.58 6.53
CA GLY A 23 -0.46 1.91 5.84
C GLY A 23 -1.19 2.80 4.81
N GLU A 24 -0.70 4.01 4.56
CA GLU A 24 -1.26 4.94 3.60
C GLU A 24 -0.77 4.62 2.18
N VAL A 25 -1.66 4.76 1.21
CA VAL A 25 -1.33 4.61 -0.21
C VAL A 25 -0.65 5.89 -0.68
N VAL A 26 0.62 5.78 -1.03
CA VAL A 26 1.45 6.88 -1.51
C VAL A 26 1.23 7.10 -3.01
N GLU A 27 1.15 6.01 -3.77
CA GLU A 27 0.90 6.05 -5.21
C GLU A 27 0.19 4.77 -5.66
N GLU A 28 -0.64 4.87 -6.70
CA GLU A 28 -1.32 3.73 -7.32
C GLU A 28 -1.15 3.79 -8.85
N SER A 29 -1.00 2.62 -9.49
CA SER A 29 -0.87 2.53 -10.93
C SER A 29 -2.19 2.85 -11.63
N ASN A 30 -2.18 3.81 -12.55
CA ASN A 30 -3.31 4.00 -13.47
C ASN A 30 -3.35 2.91 -14.55
N GLU A 31 -2.18 2.38 -14.91
CA GLU A 31 -2.04 1.26 -15.83
C GLU A 31 -2.46 -0.06 -15.19
N THR A 32 -2.94 -0.96 -16.04
CA THR A 32 -3.27 -2.33 -15.71
C THR A 32 -2.29 -3.29 -16.36
N PHE A 33 -2.05 -4.41 -15.69
CA PHE A 33 -1.05 -5.40 -16.06
C PHE A 33 -1.68 -6.79 -16.17
N PRO A 34 -1.21 -7.63 -17.11
CA PRO A 34 -1.76 -8.97 -17.29
C PRO A 34 -1.31 -9.94 -16.19
N THR A 35 -0.22 -9.66 -15.49
CA THR A 35 0.33 -10.57 -14.46
C THR A 35 0.70 -9.83 -13.18
N ILE A 36 0.60 -10.51 -12.04
CA ILE A 36 1.06 -9.98 -10.75
C ILE A 36 2.54 -9.59 -10.81
N ALA A 37 3.37 -10.39 -11.48
CA ALA A 37 4.80 -10.16 -11.60
C ALA A 37 5.12 -8.86 -12.37
N SER A 38 4.39 -8.58 -13.46
CA SER A 38 4.58 -7.33 -14.22
C SER A 38 4.12 -6.10 -13.43
N ALA A 39 3.02 -6.20 -12.70
CA ALA A 39 2.57 -5.13 -11.80
C ALA A 39 3.60 -4.85 -10.70
N VAL A 40 4.11 -5.89 -10.02
CA VAL A 40 5.14 -5.74 -8.99
C VAL A 40 6.42 -5.15 -9.57
N ALA A 41 6.88 -5.61 -10.74
CA ALA A 41 8.10 -5.10 -11.36
C ALA A 41 8.00 -3.62 -11.77
N GLN A 42 6.84 -3.19 -12.28
CA GLN A 42 6.61 -1.78 -12.60
C GLN A 42 6.57 -0.94 -11.31
N GLY A 43 5.82 -1.39 -10.30
CA GLY A 43 5.73 -0.70 -9.01
C GLY A 43 7.06 -0.61 -8.27
N THR A 44 7.92 -1.63 -8.32
CA THR A 44 9.26 -1.58 -7.71
C THR A 44 10.16 -0.59 -8.44
N LYS A 45 10.11 -0.57 -9.78
CA LYS A 45 10.81 0.46 -10.56
C LYS A 45 10.35 1.86 -10.18
N ARG A 46 9.03 2.06 -10.03
CA ARG A 46 8.46 3.36 -9.63
C ARG A 46 8.88 3.77 -8.21
N LEU A 47 8.85 2.85 -7.26
CA LEU A 47 9.32 3.10 -5.89
C LEU A 47 10.79 3.56 -5.84
N VAL A 48 11.66 2.92 -6.62
CA VAL A 48 13.08 3.32 -6.74
C VAL A 48 13.20 4.72 -7.35
N GLN A 49 12.42 5.03 -8.39
CA GLN A 49 12.45 6.35 -9.04
C GLN A 49 11.96 7.47 -8.13
N MET A 50 10.99 7.20 -7.25
CA MET A 50 10.48 8.18 -6.31
C MET A 50 11.57 8.64 -5.32
N ASN A 51 12.52 7.77 -4.96
CA ASN A 51 13.61 8.07 -4.01
C ASN A 51 13.11 8.76 -2.72
N VAL A 52 11.92 8.37 -2.25
CA VAL A 52 11.27 8.99 -1.09
C VAL A 52 11.72 8.27 0.19
N VAL A 53 12.18 9.06 1.16
CA VAL A 53 12.36 8.59 2.53
C VAL A 53 11.01 8.62 3.23
N ASP A 54 10.57 7.47 3.73
CA ASP A 54 9.33 7.37 4.51
C ASP A 54 9.50 8.09 5.85
N ARG A 55 8.77 9.19 6.03
CA ARG A 55 8.71 9.98 7.27
C ARG A 55 7.36 9.84 7.97
N SER A 56 6.53 8.92 7.50
CA SER A 56 5.16 8.75 7.97
C SER A 56 5.22 8.08 9.34
N GLU A 57 4.56 8.68 10.33
CA GLU A 57 4.43 8.04 11.65
C GLU A 57 3.26 7.05 11.59
N PRO A 58 3.43 5.79 12.04
CA PRO A 58 2.31 4.89 12.16
C PRO A 58 1.30 5.52 13.12
N VAL A 59 0.03 5.56 12.72
CA VAL A 59 -1.06 6.01 13.60
C VAL A 59 -0.96 5.20 14.90
N ARG A 60 -0.72 5.89 16.01
CA ARG A 60 -0.59 5.27 17.33
C ARG A 60 -1.94 4.64 17.70
N GLY A 61 -2.12 3.38 17.34
CA GLY A 61 -3.37 2.63 17.47
C GLY A 61 -3.78 2.29 18.90
N TYR A 62 -3.14 2.84 19.93
CA TYR A 62 -3.53 2.60 21.31
C TYR A 62 -4.73 3.49 21.68
N ARG A 63 -5.91 3.12 21.17
CA ARG A 63 -7.17 3.59 21.73
C ARG A 63 -7.36 2.83 23.04
N SER A 64 -7.08 3.47 24.17
CA SER A 64 -7.20 2.83 25.47
C SER A 64 -8.62 2.30 25.67
N THR A 65 -8.77 0.97 25.70
CA THR A 65 -10.04 0.28 25.97
C THR A 65 -10.36 0.28 27.46
N THR A 66 -9.78 1.18 28.27
CA THR A 66 -10.10 1.35 29.70
C THR A 66 -11.61 1.51 29.92
N HIS A 67 -12.30 2.20 29.02
CA HIS A 67 -13.75 2.38 29.06
C HIS A 67 -14.56 1.09 28.81
N LEU A 68 -13.93 0.01 28.32
CA LEU A 68 -14.53 -1.31 28.13
C LEU A 68 -14.28 -2.26 29.33
N ARG A 69 -13.45 -1.87 30.31
CA ARG A 69 -13.10 -2.72 31.48
C ARG A 69 -14.00 -2.52 32.70
N GLY A 70 -15.05 -1.69 32.61
CA GLY A 70 -15.99 -1.47 33.71
C GLY A 70 -17.31 -2.20 33.52
N ARG A 71 -17.41 -3.46 33.96
CA ARG A 71 -18.68 -4.05 34.40
C ARG A 71 -18.47 -5.24 35.32
#